data_AF-A0A957UUK8-F1
#
_entry.id   AF-A0A957UUK8-F1
#
_cell.length_a   1.000
_cell.length_b   1.000
_cell.length_c   1.000
_cell.angle_alpha   90.00
_cell.angle_beta   90.00
_cell.angle_gamma   90.00
#
_symmetry.space_group_name_H-M   'P 1'
#
loop_
_entity.id
_entity.type
_entity.pdbx_description
1 polymer ?
#
loop_
_entity_poly.entity_id
_entity_poly.type
_entity_poly.pdbx_seq_one_letter_code
_entity_poly.pdbx_strand_id
1 'polypeptide(L)'
;MPARRTRKPNIVLFGIDSLRRDHMSCYGYHRLTTPHIDRFAQQSTLFEQTFSAYIPTTSAYASMLTGQDVFTTQVVALRHKGPLRPEVKTLAEMLREEGYDTTCVGFGGN
;
A
#
# COMPACT_ATOMS: atom_id res chain seq x y z
N MET A 1 -12.43 -34.96 -13.25
CA MET A 1 -11.92 -34.32 -12.03
C MET A 1 -12.69 -33.01 -11.84
N PRO A 2 -13.44 -32.81 -10.74
CA PRO A 2 -14.08 -31.52 -10.51
C PRO A 2 -13.02 -30.44 -10.31
N ALA A 3 -13.18 -29.28 -10.95
CA ALA A 3 -12.26 -28.15 -10.83
C ALA A 3 -12.18 -27.71 -9.35
N ARG A 4 -10.96 -27.62 -8.81
CA ARG A 4 -10.71 -27.09 -7.46
C ARG A 4 -11.21 -25.66 -7.43
N ARG A 5 -12.31 -25.38 -6.72
CA ARG A 5 -12.74 -24.01 -6.41
C ARG A 5 -11.60 -23.33 -5.66
N THR A 6 -10.82 -22.52 -6.36
CA THR A 6 -9.77 -21.71 -5.77
C THR A 6 -10.43 -20.64 -4.92
N ARG A 7 -10.38 -20.81 -3.59
CA ARG A 7 -10.82 -19.76 -2.66
C ARG A 7 -9.98 -18.50 -2.94
N LYS A 8 -10.65 -17.36 -3.03
CA LYS A 8 -10.00 -16.05 -3.12
C LYS A 8 -9.13 -15.85 -1.86
N PRO A 9 -7.86 -15.39 -1.98
CA PRO A 9 -6.97 -15.23 -0.83
C PRO A 9 -7.34 -13.98 -0.03
N ASN A 10 -7.11 -13.97 1.29
CA ASN A 10 -7.19 -12.72 2.04
C ASN A 10 -6.02 -11.81 1.66
N ILE A 11 -6.29 -10.51 1.52
CA ILE A 11 -5.29 -9.50 1.14
C ILE A 11 -5.12 -8.54 2.32
N VAL A 12 -3.88 -8.39 2.79
CA VAL A 12 -3.51 -7.43 3.84
C VAL A 12 -2.47 -6.47 3.27
N LEU A 13 -2.85 -5.19 3.14
CA LEU A 13 -1.94 -4.13 2.74
C LEU A 13 -1.41 -3.41 3.99
N PHE A 14 -0.12 -3.55 4.28
CA PHE A 14 0.52 -2.90 5.42
C PHE A 14 1.27 -1.64 4.97
N GLY A 15 0.71 -0.47 5.28
CA GLY A 15 1.33 0.83 4.99
C GLY A 15 2.10 1.38 6.20
N ILE A 16 3.32 1.86 5.98
CA ILE A 16 4.15 2.49 7.02
C ILE A 16 4.51 3.91 6.55
N ASP A 17 4.15 4.92 7.34
CA ASP A 17 4.44 6.32 7.02
C ASP A 17 5.91 6.64 7.27
N SER A 18 6.51 7.39 6.34
CA SER A 18 7.87 7.93 6.44
C SER A 18 8.97 6.87 6.65
N LEU A 19 8.71 5.63 6.19
CA LEU A 19 9.66 4.53 6.29
C LEU A 19 10.86 4.77 5.36
N ARG A 20 12.05 4.63 5.93
CA ARG A 20 13.31 4.69 5.21
C ARG A 20 13.85 3.30 4.95
N ARG A 21 13.95 2.93 3.68
CA ARG A 21 14.54 1.65 3.23
C ARG A 21 15.95 1.44 3.82
N ASP A 22 16.79 2.47 3.80
CA ASP A 22 18.18 2.40 4.26
C ASP A 22 18.33 2.23 5.78
N HIS A 23 17.23 2.19 6.53
CA HIS A 23 17.19 1.95 7.98
C HIS A 23 16.52 0.61 8.34
N MET A 24 16.31 -0.28 7.37
CA MET A 24 15.73 -1.61 7.57
C MET A 24 16.80 -2.69 7.43
N SER A 25 16.88 -3.63 8.36
CA SER A 25 17.91 -4.67 8.36
C SER A 25 17.78 -5.63 7.17
N CYS A 26 16.56 -5.90 6.69
CA CYS A 26 16.35 -6.69 5.47
C CYS A 26 16.93 -6.06 4.19
N TYR A 27 17.24 -4.76 4.20
CA TYR A 27 17.90 -4.05 3.09
C TYR A 27 19.38 -3.74 3.37
N GLY A 28 19.98 -4.36 4.40
CA GLY A 28 21.41 -4.24 4.70
C GLY A 28 21.77 -3.18 5.74
N TYR A 29 20.81 -2.63 6.48
CA TYR A 29 21.12 -1.73 7.58
C TYR A 29 21.89 -2.44 8.71
N HIS A 30 22.93 -1.80 9.24
CA HIS A 30 23.87 -2.41 10.19
C HIS A 30 23.25 -2.82 11.54
N ARG A 31 22.08 -2.26 11.91
CA ARG A 31 21.36 -2.63 13.14
C ARG A 31 20.16 -3.48 12.78
N LEU A 32 19.83 -4.45 13.64
CA LEU A 32 18.61 -5.25 13.54
C LEU A 32 17.37 -4.42 13.94
N THR A 33 16.87 -3.60 13.03
CA THR A 33 15.72 -2.70 13.26
C THR A 33 14.38 -3.33 12.90
N THR A 34 14.36 -4.34 12.01
CA THR A 34 13.12 -4.90 11.47
C THR A 34 13.02 -6.42 11.59
N PRO A 35 13.35 -7.05 12.74
CA PRO A 35 13.48 -8.51 12.86
C PRO A 35 12.26 -9.32 12.40
N HIS A 36 11.05 -8.78 12.57
CA HIS A 36 9.82 -9.43 12.09
C HIS A 36 9.62 -9.33 10.57
N ILE A 37 9.94 -8.18 9.98
CA ILE A 37 9.88 -7.97 8.53
C ILE A 37 10.97 -8.81 7.85
N ASP A 38 12.16 -8.89 8.44
CA ASP A 38 13.27 -9.71 7.94
C ASP A 38 12.86 -11.19 7.85
N ARG A 39 12.22 -11.72 8.89
CA ARG A 39 11.68 -13.10 8.88
C ARG A 39 10.58 -13.29 7.83
N PHE A 40 9.74 -12.28 7.63
CA PHE A 40 8.70 -12.33 6.60
C PHE A 40 9.29 -12.25 5.19
N ALA A 41 10.36 -11.48 4.99
CA ALA A 41 11.05 -11.35 3.72
C ALA A 41 11.69 -12.68 3.26
N GLN A 42 12.15 -13.52 4.18
CA GLN A 42 12.72 -14.84 3.86
C GLN A 42 11.76 -15.80 3.15
N GLN A 43 10.45 -15.58 3.28
CA GLN A 43 9.39 -16.40 2.67
C GLN A 43 8.55 -15.60 1.66
N SER A 44 9.00 -14.42 1.28
CA SER A 44 8.29 -13.48 0.40
C SER A 44 9.18 -13.03 -0.75
N THR A 45 8.60 -12.35 -1.73
CA THR A 45 9.37 -11.60 -2.72
C THR A 45 9.76 -10.24 -2.16
N LEU A 46 11.06 -10.01 -1.97
CA LEU A 46 11.60 -8.72 -1.56
C LEU A 46 11.96 -7.89 -2.80
N PHE A 47 11.38 -6.70 -2.93
CA PHE A 47 11.72 -5.78 -4.01
C PHE A 47 12.85 -4.86 -3.60
N GLU A 48 14.04 -5.06 -4.17
CA GLU A 48 15.21 -4.22 -3.89
C GLU A 48 15.14 -2.84 -4.56
N GLN A 49 14.20 -2.60 -5.46
CA GLN A 49 14.04 -1.32 -6.16
C GLN A 49 12.57 -0.95 -6.25
N THR A 50 12.03 -0.45 -5.13
CA THR A 50 10.68 0.10 -5.04
C THR A 50 10.76 1.59 -4.75
N PHE A 51 10.13 2.40 -5.59
CA PHE A 51 10.11 3.86 -5.47
C PHE A 51 8.71 4.34 -5.13
N SER A 52 8.61 5.31 -4.23
CA SER A 52 7.34 6.01 -4.01
C SER A 52 7.00 6.81 -5.27
N ALA A 53 5.74 6.75 -5.72
CA ALA A 53 5.27 7.51 -6.86
C ALA A 53 5.37 9.04 -6.61
N TYR A 54 5.22 9.47 -5.35
CA TYR A 54 5.24 10.87 -4.95
C TYR A 54 5.91 11.08 -3.58
N ILE A 55 6.40 12.30 -3.34
CA ILE A 55 7.06 12.69 -2.08
C ILE A 55 6.03 12.97 -0.96
N PRO A 56 4.94 13.73 -1.18
CA PRO A 56 3.94 13.96 -0.13
C PRO A 56 3.22 12.66 0.26
N THR A 57 3.11 12.36 1.55
CA THR A 57 2.41 11.18 2.09
C THR A 57 1.00 11.03 1.50
N THR A 58 0.18 12.08 1.53
CA THR A 58 -1.21 12.01 1.02
C THR A 58 -1.25 11.67 -0.48
N SER A 59 -0.36 12.25 -1.29
CA SER A 59 -0.24 11.95 -2.72
C SER A 59 0.24 10.52 -2.98
N ALA A 60 1.25 10.07 -2.22
CA ALA A 60 1.81 8.72 -2.35
C ALA A 60 0.78 7.65 -2.01
N TYR A 61 0.03 7.82 -0.91
CA TYR A 61 -1.06 6.90 -0.55
C TYR A 61 -2.22 6.95 -1.53
N ALA A 62 -2.61 8.13 -2.03
CA ALA A 62 -3.63 8.23 -3.07
C ALA A 62 -3.22 7.45 -4.32
N SER A 63 -1.98 7.60 -4.77
CA SER A 63 -1.45 6.84 -5.90
C SER A 63 -1.38 5.33 -5.62
N MET A 64 -0.88 4.92 -4.44
CA MET A 64 -0.80 3.51 -4.03
C MET A 64 -2.18 2.83 -4.00
N LEU A 65 -3.20 3.52 -3.51
CA LEU A 65 -4.54 2.97 -3.35
C LEU A 65 -5.37 3.03 -4.63
N THR A 66 -4.98 3.78 -5.65
CA THR A 66 -5.76 3.94 -6.90
C THR A 66 -5.03 3.41 -8.13
N GLY A 67 -3.70 3.24 -8.05
CA GLY A 67 -2.83 2.96 -9.20
C GLY A 67 -2.72 4.14 -10.17
N GLN A 68 -3.11 5.35 -9.76
CA GLN A 68 -3.19 6.53 -10.62
C GLN A 68 -2.17 7.61 -10.23
N ASP A 69 -1.88 8.50 -11.18
CA ASP A 69 -1.00 9.65 -10.97
C ASP A 69 -1.72 10.84 -10.30
N VAL A 70 -0.96 11.89 -9.97
CA VAL A 70 -1.52 13.13 -9.38
C VAL A 70 -2.33 13.98 -10.36
N PHE A 71 -2.18 13.80 -11.67
CA PHE A 71 -3.02 14.50 -12.65
C PHE A 71 -4.44 13.93 -12.63
N THR A 72 -4.55 12.62 -12.44
CA THR A 72 -5.81 11.90 -12.31
C THR A 72 -6.42 12.12 -10.93
N THR A 73 -5.65 11.88 -9.86
CA THR A 73 -6.17 11.96 -8.48
C THR A 73 -6.37 13.39 -7.98
N GLN A 74 -5.63 14.37 -8.52
CA GLN A 74 -5.57 15.77 -8.05
C GLN A 74 -5.11 15.94 -6.60
N VAL A 75 -4.54 14.89 -6.00
CA VAL A 75 -3.95 14.94 -4.65
C VAL A 75 -2.47 15.29 -4.79
N VAL A 76 -2.15 16.58 -4.85
CA VAL A 76 -0.78 17.07 -5.18
C VAL A 76 0.05 17.47 -3.96
N ALA A 77 -0.54 17.51 -2.77
CA ALA A 77 0.10 18.03 -1.56
C ALA A 77 -0.26 17.21 -0.32
N LEU A 78 0.54 17.37 0.73
CA LEU A 78 0.20 16.92 2.08
C LEU A 78 -1.11 17.59 2.52
N ARG A 79 -1.90 16.87 3.33
CA ARG A 79 -3.14 17.39 3.94
C ARG A 79 -4.16 17.87 2.92
N HIS A 80 -4.30 17.14 1.81
CA HIS A 80 -5.35 17.39 0.83
C HIS A 80 -6.71 17.47 1.53
N LYS A 81 -7.48 18.50 1.19
CA LYS A 81 -8.81 18.71 1.76
C LYS A 81 -9.88 18.25 0.80
N GLY A 82 -10.78 17.41 1.31
CA GLY A 82 -11.88 16.87 0.53
C GLY A 82 -11.67 15.40 0.15
N PRO A 83 -12.68 14.79 -0.47
CA PRO A 83 -12.60 13.42 -0.93
C PRO A 83 -11.73 13.30 -2.18
N LEU A 84 -11.35 12.06 -2.52
CA LEU A 84 -10.92 11.75 -3.88
C LEU A 84 -12.03 12.12 -4.87
N ARG A 85 -11.63 12.37 -6.11
CA ARG A 85 -12.56 12.60 -7.20
C ARG A 85 -13.51 11.41 -7.37
N PRO A 86 -14.82 11.62 -7.62
CA PRO A 86 -15.81 10.54 -7.71
C PRO A 86 -15.49 9.49 -8.78
N GLU A 87 -14.75 9.86 -9.83
CA GLU A 87 -14.40 8.95 -10.92
C GLU A 87 -13.21 8.03 -10.58
N VAL A 88 -12.46 8.34 -9.51
CA VAL A 88 -11.24 7.62 -9.13
C VAL A 88 -11.60 6.49 -8.18
N LYS A 89 -11.61 5.26 -8.71
CA LYS A 89 -11.80 4.06 -7.89
C LYS A 89 -10.53 3.66 -7.16
N THR A 90 -10.69 3.29 -5.90
CA THR A 90 -9.64 2.69 -5.08
C THR A 90 -9.58 1.17 -5.25
N LEU A 91 -8.43 0.57 -4.92
CA LEU A 91 -8.23 -0.88 -4.86
C LEU A 91 -9.26 -1.55 -3.95
N ALA A 92 -9.62 -0.91 -2.83
CA ALA A 92 -10.65 -1.42 -1.93
C ALA A 92 -12.03 -1.49 -2.61
N GLU A 93 -12.41 -0.45 -3.36
CA GLU A 93 -13.68 -0.46 -4.10
C GLU A 93 -13.70 -1.51 -5.21
N MET A 94 -12.59 -1.64 -5.94
CA MET A 94 -12.44 -2.69 -6.97
C MET A 94 -12.52 -4.09 -6.36
N LEU A 95 -11.87 -4.33 -5.22
CA LEU A 95 -11.96 -5.62 -4.52
C LEU A 95 -13.37 -5.89 -3.99
N ARG A 96 -14.08 -4.86 -3.50
CA ARG A 96 -15.47 -5.00 -3.06
C ARG A 96 -16.41 -5.39 -4.21
N GLU A 97 -16.22 -4.83 -5.39
CA GLU A 97 -16.94 -5.24 -6.61
C GLU A 97 -16.69 -6.72 -6.95
N GLU A 98 -15.51 -7.24 -6.61
CA GLU A 98 -15.14 -8.65 -6.72
C GLU A 98 -15.60 -9.52 -5.53
N GLY A 99 -16.41 -9.01 -4.61
CA GLY A 99 -16.97 -9.78 -3.50
C GLY A 99 -16.01 -9.98 -2.32
N TYR A 100 -15.00 -9.12 -2.18
CA TYR A 100 -14.20 -9.05 -0.96
C TYR A 100 -14.87 -8.13 0.08
N ASP A 101 -14.76 -8.51 1.34
CA ASP A 101 -15.01 -7.60 2.46
C ASP A 101 -13.76 -6.74 2.68
N THR A 102 -13.90 -5.43 2.50
CA THR A 102 -12.78 -4.48 2.63
C THR A 102 -12.94 -3.61 3.85
N THR A 103 -11.89 -3.53 4.67
CA THR A 103 -11.82 -2.64 5.84
C THR A 103 -10.46 -1.97 5.93
N CYS A 104 -10.40 -0.83 6.60
CA CYS A 104 -9.17 -0.09 6.85
C CYS A 104 -9.05 0.18 8.36
N VAL A 105 -7.87 -0.09 8.91
CA VAL A 105 -7.51 0.28 10.27
C VAL A 105 -6.30 1.21 10.18
N GLY A 106 -6.47 2.45 10.59
CA GLY A 106 -5.45 3.48 10.44
C GLY A 106 -5.86 4.79 11.10
N PHE A 107 -5.09 5.84 10.83
CA PHE A 107 -5.30 7.16 11.41
C PHE A 107 -6.20 8.03 10.52
N GLY A 108 -7.12 8.76 11.13
CA GLY A 108 -7.82 9.88 10.50
C GLY A 108 -7.14 11.20 10.86
N GLY A 109 -7.03 12.14 9.91
CA GLY A 109 -6.66 13.53 10.21
C GLY A 109 -5.29 14.02 9.73
N ASN A 110 -4.70 13.42 8.69
CA ASN A 110 -3.59 14.05 7.97
C ASN A 110 -4.11 15.02 6.90
#